data_AF-A0AAV6NTJ0-F1
#
_entry.id   AF-A0AAV6NTJ0-F1
#
_cell.length_a   1.000
_cell.length_b   1.000
_cell.length_c   1.000
_cell.angle_alpha   90.00
_cell.angle_beta   90.00
_cell.angle_gamma   90.00
#
_symmetry.space_group_name_H-M   'P 1'
#
loop_
_entity.id
_entity.type
_entity.pdbx_description
1 polymer ?
#
loop_
_entity_poly.entity_id
_entity_poly.type
_entity_poly.pdbx_seq_one_letter_code
_entity_poly.pdbx_strand_id
1 'polypeptide(L)'
;MGLWTLLEGCLLLANALAILNEDRFLARRGLSFSEFSGGRTKSFKGQLIGLVYATQYLRVPLIMLNALCIFVKLKVHWIPICFCLSLRHLILPAELASHFLSKIKRDAPILPRSQFIEVTHINQLQQWDCGLACVLMILDTLGIHDCHIQSLADLCGTTSIWTVDLAYLLQSFSVSFSYFTVTFGADPNYSVESFYKEELANDLVRVDKLFQKAVDAGIKIECRSISKEEISLLMLSGIYVAIVLVDQHRLSRSWLEDVLVSGICDSSSSYTGHYIVVCGYDADADQFEIRDPASSSKHVRISSKCLDDARKCFGTDEDILLVSLEKSGKLRIPSPRLSPNVNIDC
;
A
#
# COMPACT_ATOMS: atom_id res chain seq x y z
N MET A 1 -0.30 11.59 19.60
CA MET A 1 0.68 12.69 19.52
C MET A 1 1.97 12.17 20.14
N GLY A 2 2.96 11.82 19.31
CA GLY A 2 4.16 11.11 19.76
C GLY A 2 5.22 12.05 20.36
N LEU A 3 6.17 11.48 21.11
CA LEU A 3 7.33 12.19 21.68
C LEU A 3 8.09 13.02 20.62
N TRP A 4 8.10 12.57 19.37
CA TRP A 4 8.67 13.28 18.23
C TRP A 4 8.00 14.63 17.94
N THR A 5 6.67 14.69 17.95
CA THR A 5 5.92 15.94 17.72
C THR A 5 6.16 16.97 18.84
N LEU A 6 6.33 16.50 20.07
CA LEU A 6 6.73 17.34 21.20
C LEU A 6 8.16 17.88 21.01
N LEU A 7 9.09 17.03 20.57
CA LEU A 7 10.48 17.40 20.32
C LEU A 7 10.61 18.43 19.19
N GLU A 8 9.88 18.25 18.09
CA GLU A 8 9.80 19.22 16.99
C GLU A 8 9.22 20.56 17.44
N GLY A 9 8.14 20.54 18.22
CA GLY A 9 7.55 21.75 18.80
C GLY A 9 8.53 22.51 19.69
N CYS A 10 9.24 21.80 20.58
CA CYS A 10 10.29 22.38 21.41
C CYS A 10 11.45 22.96 20.59
N LEU A 11 11.85 22.28 19.50
CA LEU A 11 12.91 22.75 18.61
C LEU A 11 12.50 24.02 17.85
N LEU A 12 11.27 24.09 17.35
CA LEU A 12 10.73 25.29 16.70
C LEU A 12 10.64 26.47 17.67
N LEU A 13 10.20 26.24 18.90
CA LEU A 13 10.16 27.26 19.96
C LEU A 13 11.57 27.78 20.28
N ALA A 14 12.56 26.89 20.41
CA ALA A 14 13.94 27.27 20.67
C ALA A 14 14.56 28.06 19.50
N ASN A 15 14.25 27.69 18.25
CA ASN A 15 14.65 28.44 17.06
C ASN A 15 14.05 29.85 17.05
N ALA A 16 12.77 29.99 17.39
CA ALA A 16 12.10 31.28 17.46
C ALA A 16 12.72 32.20 18.52
N LEU A 17 13.10 31.67 19.69
CA LEU A 17 13.81 32.41 20.74
C LEU A 17 15.24 32.79 20.32
N ALA A 18 15.95 31.89 19.64
CA ALA A 18 17.32 32.13 19.19
C ALA A 18 17.44 33.21 18.11
N ILE A 19 16.41 33.38 17.26
CA ILE A 19 16.34 34.42 16.21
C ILE A 19 16.08 35.81 16.80
N LEU A 20 15.58 35.92 18.03
CA LEU A 20 15.35 37.21 18.68
C LEU A 20 16.68 37.96 18.82
N ASN A 21 16.73 39.16 18.24
CA ASN A 21 17.91 40.02 18.25
C ASN A 21 17.81 41.06 19.38
N GLU A 22 18.76 41.04 20.31
CA GLU A 22 18.81 41.95 21.46
C GLU A 22 18.86 43.41 21.04
N ASP A 23 19.74 43.76 20.11
CA ASP A 23 20.02 45.15 19.72
C ASP A 23 18.83 45.79 19.00
N ARG A 24 18.00 44.98 18.35
CA ARG A 24 16.90 45.48 17.51
C ARG A 24 15.53 45.42 18.18
N PHE A 25 15.27 44.42 19.01
CA PHE A 25 13.94 44.15 19.55
C PHE A 25 13.83 44.33 21.07
N LEU A 26 14.87 43.96 21.81
CA LEU A 26 14.86 44.02 23.27
C LEU A 26 15.29 45.40 23.79
N ALA A 27 16.29 46.01 23.16
CA ALA A 27 16.73 47.37 23.49
C ALA A 27 15.61 48.42 23.34
N ARG A 28 14.78 48.31 22.29
CA ARG A 28 13.67 49.26 22.03
C ARG A 28 12.51 49.17 23.02
N ARG A 29 12.44 48.07 23.79
CA ARG A 29 11.44 47.83 24.85
C ARG A 29 11.98 48.08 26.26
N GLY A 30 13.20 48.62 26.41
CA GLY A 30 13.83 48.84 27.72
C GLY A 30 14.21 47.53 28.42
N LEU A 31 14.56 46.50 27.64
CA LEU A 31 14.96 45.18 28.14
C LEU A 31 16.44 44.93 27.83
N SER A 32 17.28 45.96 27.96
CA SER A 32 18.74 45.85 27.77
C SER A 32 19.41 45.41 29.07
N PHE A 33 20.38 44.49 28.96
CA PHE A 33 21.14 43.98 30.10
C PHE A 33 21.90 45.09 30.87
N SER A 34 22.24 46.18 30.18
CA SER A 34 22.91 47.35 30.77
C SER A 34 22.11 48.08 31.86
N GLU A 35 20.77 47.96 31.86
CA GLU A 35 19.89 48.53 32.90
C GLU A 35 19.69 47.61 34.12
N PHE A 36 20.09 46.32 34.02
CA PHE A 36 19.79 45.31 35.04
C PHE A 36 20.95 44.99 36.00
N SER A 37 22.11 45.65 35.83
CA SER A 37 23.30 45.46 36.68
C SER A 37 23.10 45.93 38.15
N GLY A 38 22.00 46.62 38.44
CA GLY A 38 21.61 47.04 39.79
C GLY A 38 20.71 46.04 40.55
N GLY A 39 21.23 44.87 40.92
CA GLY A 39 20.82 44.16 42.15
C GLY A 39 19.38 43.63 42.32
N ARG A 40 18.60 43.33 41.26
CA ARG A 40 17.23 42.75 41.40
C ARG A 40 16.99 41.45 40.62
N THR A 41 17.70 40.38 41.00
CA THR A 41 17.61 39.05 40.37
C THR A 41 16.37 38.20 40.74
N LYS A 42 15.40 38.73 41.51
CA LYS A 42 14.17 38.00 41.92
C LYS A 42 12.88 38.40 41.17
N SER A 43 12.97 39.14 40.06
CA SER A 43 11.80 39.51 39.26
C SER A 43 11.59 38.53 38.10
N PHE A 44 10.34 38.13 37.84
CA PHE A 44 9.94 37.29 36.70
C PHE A 44 10.48 37.82 35.35
N LYS A 45 10.57 39.15 35.21
CA LYS A 45 11.15 39.81 34.04
C LYS A 45 12.65 39.52 33.88
N GLY A 46 13.40 39.49 34.97
CA GLY A 46 14.84 39.19 34.96
C GLY A 46 15.14 37.73 34.62
N GLN A 47 14.29 36.79 35.06
CA GLN A 47 14.39 35.38 34.65
C GLN A 47 14.11 35.18 33.17
N LEU A 48 13.11 35.89 32.62
CA LEU A 48 12.80 35.84 31.19
C LEU A 48 13.93 36.42 30.33
N ILE A 49 14.52 37.54 30.74
CA ILE A 49 15.67 38.14 30.05
C ILE A 49 16.90 37.21 30.14
N GLY A 50 17.17 36.66 31.32
CA GLY A 50 18.26 35.69 31.52
C GLY A 50 18.09 34.42 30.68
N LEU A 51 16.85 33.96 30.50
CA LEU A 51 16.52 32.83 29.63
C LEU A 51 16.80 33.17 28.16
N VAL A 52 16.37 34.34 27.69
CA VAL A 52 16.65 34.78 26.30
C VAL A 52 18.16 34.90 26.06
N TYR A 53 18.90 35.45 27.01
CA TYR A 53 20.35 35.55 26.92
C TYR A 53 21.02 34.17 26.87
N ALA A 54 20.61 33.24 27.73
CA ALA A 54 21.09 31.85 27.70
C ALA A 54 20.80 31.16 26.37
N THR A 55 19.65 31.43 25.74
CA THR A 55 19.30 30.85 24.43
C THR A 55 20.20 31.35 23.28
N GLN A 56 20.86 32.50 23.40
CA GLN A 56 21.83 32.96 22.39
C GLN A 56 23.09 32.10 22.36
N TYR A 57 23.57 31.64 23.52
CA TYR A 57 24.69 30.68 23.60
C TYR A 57 24.33 29.30 23.04
N LEU A 58 23.03 28.98 22.98
CA LEU A 58 22.53 27.74 22.40
C LEU A 58 22.40 27.79 20.86
N ARG A 59 22.68 28.91 20.20
CA ARG A 59 22.58 29.04 18.74
C ARG A 59 23.38 27.99 17.97
N VAL A 60 24.65 27.79 18.34
CA VAL A 60 25.53 26.81 17.66
C VAL A 60 25.05 25.36 17.89
N PRO A 61 24.76 24.93 19.13
CA PRO A 61 24.09 23.65 19.38
C PRO A 61 22.75 23.48 18.64
N LEU A 62 21.92 24.53 18.54
CA LEU A 62 20.65 24.48 17.82
C LEU A 62 20.86 24.27 16.32
N ILE A 63 21.82 24.95 15.71
CA ILE A 63 22.16 24.75 14.29
C ILE A 63 22.56 23.30 14.05
N MET A 64 23.38 22.72 14.93
CA MET A 64 23.76 21.30 14.85
C MET A 64 22.55 20.37 14.99
N LEU A 65 21.64 20.65 15.93
CA LEU A 65 20.45 19.83 16.17
C LEU A 65 19.43 19.96 15.03
N ASN A 66 19.25 21.15 14.46
CA ASN A 66 18.45 21.37 13.25
C ASN A 66 19.06 20.68 12.04
N ALA A 67 20.38 20.78 11.84
CA ALA A 67 21.07 20.10 10.75
C ALA A 67 20.95 18.57 10.88
N LEU A 68 21.07 18.04 12.10
CA LEU A 68 20.81 16.63 12.38
C LEU A 68 19.36 16.23 12.11
N CYS A 69 18.39 17.04 12.57
CA CYS A 69 16.97 16.78 12.33
C CYS A 69 16.63 16.82 10.83
N ILE A 70 17.19 17.78 10.08
CA ILE A 70 17.10 17.84 8.63
C ILE A 70 17.74 16.60 8.02
N PHE A 71 18.93 16.19 8.44
CA PHE A 71 19.60 15.00 7.91
C PHE A 71 18.80 13.72 8.16
N VAL A 72 18.22 13.56 9.36
CA VAL A 72 17.34 12.43 9.69
C VAL A 72 16.07 12.47 8.84
N LYS A 73 15.39 13.62 8.73
CA LYS A 73 14.21 13.76 7.85
C LYS A 73 14.54 13.52 6.39
N LEU A 74 15.70 14.00 5.92
CA LEU A 74 16.18 13.77 4.57
C LEU A 74 16.47 12.28 4.35
N LYS A 75 17.11 11.58 5.28
CA LYS A 75 17.29 10.13 5.16
C LYS A 75 15.95 9.40 5.12
N VAL A 76 15.03 9.71 6.05
CA VAL A 76 13.72 9.04 6.13
C VAL A 76 12.86 9.29 4.88
N HIS A 77 12.85 10.51 4.32
CA HIS A 77 12.06 10.81 3.12
C HIS A 77 12.76 10.51 1.78
N TRP A 78 14.10 10.59 1.71
CA TRP A 78 14.84 10.37 0.47
C TRP A 78 15.29 8.93 0.27
N ILE A 79 15.35 8.11 1.32
CA ILE A 79 15.60 6.67 1.14
C ILE A 79 14.54 6.06 0.21
N PRO A 80 13.22 6.30 0.39
CA PRO A 80 12.20 5.83 -0.54
C PRO A 80 12.35 6.41 -1.97
N ILE A 81 12.61 7.71 -2.09
CA ILE A 81 12.66 8.41 -3.40
C ILE A 81 13.92 8.04 -4.20
N CYS A 82 15.09 8.04 -3.56
CA CYS A 82 16.35 7.63 -4.19
C CYS A 82 16.38 6.13 -4.47
N PHE A 83 15.68 5.31 -3.68
CA PHE A 83 15.50 3.88 -3.96
C PHE A 83 14.62 3.66 -5.19
N CYS A 84 13.52 4.42 -5.33
CA CYS A 84 12.67 4.43 -6.53
C CYS A 84 13.47 4.83 -7.80
N LEU A 85 14.45 5.74 -7.67
CA LEU A 85 15.34 6.13 -8.76
C LEU A 85 16.48 5.14 -9.02
N SER A 86 17.04 4.50 -7.98
CA SER A 86 18.13 3.52 -8.10
C SER A 86 17.66 2.15 -8.61
N LEU A 87 16.39 1.79 -8.40
CA LEU A 87 15.77 0.57 -8.91
C LEU A 87 15.35 0.67 -10.38
N ARG A 88 15.34 1.86 -11.00
CA ARG A 88 15.05 2.00 -12.45
C ARG A 88 15.95 1.12 -13.32
N HIS A 89 17.15 0.79 -12.86
CA HIS A 89 18.10 -0.07 -13.58
C HIS A 89 17.95 -1.58 -13.29
N LEU A 90 17.16 -1.98 -12.30
CA LEU A 90 16.88 -3.39 -11.96
C LEU A 90 15.48 -3.86 -12.42
N ILE A 91 14.71 -2.98 -13.05
CA ILE A 91 13.45 -3.33 -13.74
C ILE A 91 13.82 -3.99 -15.08
N LEU A 92 13.88 -5.33 -15.12
CA LEU A 92 13.76 -6.07 -16.39
C LEU A 92 12.40 -5.71 -17.05
N PRO A 93 12.35 -5.67 -18.38
CA PRO A 93 11.80 -4.51 -19.07
C PRO A 93 10.28 -4.48 -19.01
N ALA A 94 9.77 -3.28 -18.72
CA ALA A 94 8.39 -2.86 -18.97
C ALA A 94 7.91 -3.14 -20.41
N GLU A 95 8.78 -3.55 -21.34
CA GLU A 95 8.48 -3.96 -22.69
C GLU A 95 7.56 -5.19 -22.78
N LEU A 96 7.69 -6.21 -21.92
CA LEU A 96 6.84 -7.41 -22.07
C LEU A 96 5.39 -7.12 -21.63
N ALA A 97 5.20 -6.41 -20.51
CA ALA A 97 3.86 -6.02 -20.03
C ALA A 97 3.20 -4.98 -20.93
N SER A 98 3.96 -3.98 -21.40
CA SER A 98 3.48 -3.01 -22.37
C SER A 98 3.17 -3.65 -23.72
N HIS A 99 3.90 -4.69 -24.13
CA HIS A 99 3.60 -5.47 -25.33
C HIS A 99 2.29 -6.29 -25.19
N PHE A 100 2.02 -6.88 -24.02
CA PHE A 100 0.77 -7.60 -23.79
C PHE A 100 -0.45 -6.67 -23.70
N LEU A 101 -0.36 -5.58 -22.93
CA LEU A 101 -1.45 -4.60 -22.87
C LEU A 101 -1.66 -3.90 -24.21
N SER A 102 -0.61 -3.65 -24.99
CA SER A 102 -0.75 -3.13 -26.36
C SER A 102 -1.33 -4.17 -27.32
N LYS A 103 -1.09 -5.47 -27.12
CA LYS A 103 -1.78 -6.53 -27.85
C LYS A 103 -3.27 -6.55 -27.49
N ILE A 104 -3.63 -6.57 -26.21
CA ILE A 104 -5.03 -6.55 -25.76
C ILE A 104 -5.75 -5.28 -26.25
N LYS A 105 -5.09 -4.11 -26.22
CA LYS A 105 -5.65 -2.86 -26.77
C LYS A 105 -5.88 -2.94 -28.28
N ARG A 106 -5.02 -3.65 -29.03
CA ARG A 106 -5.24 -3.91 -30.47
C ARG A 106 -6.40 -4.88 -30.71
N ASP A 107 -6.51 -5.90 -29.87
CA ASP A 107 -7.54 -6.94 -29.98
C ASP A 107 -8.89 -6.52 -29.35
N ALA A 108 -8.95 -5.35 -28.71
CA ALA A 108 -10.15 -4.80 -28.06
C ALA A 108 -11.44 -4.86 -28.91
N PRO A 109 -11.42 -4.63 -30.25
CA PRO A 109 -12.63 -4.75 -31.08
C PRO A 109 -13.17 -6.18 -31.21
N ILE A 110 -12.35 -7.20 -30.91
CA ILE A 110 -12.65 -8.63 -31.07
C ILE A 110 -13.09 -9.25 -29.73
N LEU A 111 -12.84 -8.57 -28.61
CA LEU A 111 -13.22 -9.05 -27.29
C LEU A 111 -14.75 -9.14 -27.15
N PRO A 112 -15.24 -10.11 -26.34
CA PRO A 112 -16.65 -10.19 -26.03
C PRO A 112 -17.13 -8.91 -25.33
N ARG A 113 -18.44 -8.62 -25.41
CA ARG A 113 -19.04 -7.51 -24.66
C ARG A 113 -19.16 -7.82 -23.17
N SER A 114 -19.21 -9.08 -22.80
CA SER A 114 -19.31 -9.54 -21.42
C SER A 114 -18.55 -10.85 -21.25
N GLN A 115 -17.73 -10.95 -20.20
CA GLN A 115 -16.92 -12.12 -19.89
C GLN A 115 -16.77 -12.26 -18.38
N PHE A 116 -17.04 -13.46 -17.87
CA PHE A 116 -16.94 -13.80 -16.46
C PHE A 116 -16.23 -15.13 -16.28
N ILE A 117 -15.31 -15.17 -15.32
CA ILE A 117 -14.63 -16.38 -14.90
C ILE A 117 -15.28 -16.84 -13.60
N GLU A 118 -15.64 -18.12 -13.56
CA GLU A 118 -16.17 -18.72 -12.33
C GLU A 118 -15.05 -18.83 -11.30
N VAL A 119 -15.21 -18.09 -10.20
CA VAL A 119 -14.34 -18.11 -9.03
C VAL A 119 -15.17 -18.49 -7.83
N THR A 120 -14.76 -19.53 -7.10
CA THR A 120 -15.40 -19.94 -5.86
C THR A 120 -15.39 -18.80 -4.86
N HIS A 121 -16.56 -18.44 -4.32
CA HIS A 121 -16.65 -17.43 -3.27
C HIS A 121 -16.26 -18.05 -1.92
N ILE A 122 -15.33 -17.39 -1.22
CA ILE A 122 -14.88 -17.79 0.12
C ILE A 122 -14.96 -16.59 1.05
N ASN A 123 -15.66 -16.76 2.16
CA ASN A 123 -15.75 -15.75 3.20
C ASN A 123 -14.48 -15.67 4.04
N GLN A 124 -14.11 -14.45 4.42
CA GLN A 124 -13.12 -14.21 5.45
C GLN A 124 -13.61 -14.72 6.82
N LEU A 125 -12.72 -15.20 7.68
CA LEU A 125 -13.09 -15.69 9.01
C LEU A 125 -12.84 -14.65 10.11
N GLN A 126 -11.92 -13.73 9.86
CA GLN A 126 -11.53 -12.67 10.77
C GLN A 126 -11.56 -11.32 10.04
N GLN A 127 -11.30 -10.20 10.74
CA GLN A 127 -11.36 -8.88 10.09
C GLN A 127 -10.14 -8.61 9.19
N TRP A 128 -9.04 -9.31 9.39
CA TRP A 128 -7.76 -9.06 8.73
C TRP A 128 -7.43 -10.04 7.60
N ASP A 129 -8.16 -11.17 7.49
CA ASP A 129 -7.82 -12.29 6.60
C ASP A 129 -8.54 -12.22 5.24
N CYS A 130 -9.15 -11.08 4.87
CA CYS A 130 -9.81 -10.91 3.56
C CYS A 130 -8.85 -11.13 2.37
N GLY A 131 -7.58 -10.71 2.50
CA GLY A 131 -6.54 -10.97 1.52
C GLY A 131 -6.20 -12.46 1.38
N LEU A 132 -6.17 -13.20 2.49
CA LEU A 132 -5.94 -14.65 2.49
C LEU A 132 -7.11 -15.40 1.86
N ALA A 133 -8.35 -14.97 2.15
CA ALA A 133 -9.53 -15.50 1.49
C ALA A 133 -9.46 -15.27 -0.02
N CYS A 134 -9.03 -14.08 -0.49
CA CYS A 134 -8.81 -13.80 -1.90
C CYS A 134 -7.77 -14.74 -2.53
N VAL A 135 -6.61 -14.93 -1.89
CA VAL A 135 -5.60 -15.89 -2.37
C VAL A 135 -6.18 -17.30 -2.45
N LEU A 136 -6.95 -17.73 -1.46
CA LEU A 136 -7.57 -19.06 -1.47
C LEU A 136 -8.57 -19.23 -2.62
N MET A 137 -9.37 -18.21 -2.93
CA MET A 137 -10.27 -18.21 -4.09
C MET A 137 -9.50 -18.39 -5.40
N ILE A 138 -8.35 -17.73 -5.54
CA ILE A 138 -7.48 -17.86 -6.71
C ILE A 138 -6.88 -19.27 -6.80
N LEU A 139 -6.36 -19.81 -5.69
CA LEU A 139 -5.79 -21.15 -5.65
C LEU A 139 -6.81 -22.23 -6.02
N ASP A 140 -8.03 -22.14 -5.49
CA ASP A 140 -9.13 -23.05 -5.83
C ASP A 140 -9.48 -22.98 -7.32
N THR A 141 -9.55 -21.77 -7.88
CA THR A 141 -9.79 -21.53 -9.32
C THR A 141 -8.71 -22.16 -10.21
N LEU A 142 -7.47 -22.22 -9.72
CA LEU A 142 -6.34 -22.85 -10.42
C LEU A 142 -6.25 -24.37 -10.20
N GLY A 143 -7.16 -24.95 -9.40
CA GLY A 143 -7.18 -26.38 -9.09
C GLY A 143 -6.26 -26.81 -7.96
N ILE A 144 -5.83 -25.87 -7.10
CA ILE A 144 -4.98 -26.12 -5.93
C ILE A 144 -5.90 -26.15 -4.69
N HIS A 145 -6.36 -27.35 -4.32
CA HIS A 145 -7.41 -27.53 -3.31
C HIS A 145 -6.90 -27.93 -1.91
N ASP A 146 -5.61 -28.21 -1.74
CA ASP A 146 -5.03 -28.72 -0.48
C ASP A 146 -4.68 -27.61 0.53
N CYS A 147 -5.29 -26.44 0.41
CA CYS A 147 -4.97 -25.26 1.22
C CYS A 147 -6.21 -24.74 1.96
N HIS A 148 -6.01 -24.34 3.21
CA HIS A 148 -7.02 -23.67 4.01
C HIS A 148 -6.52 -22.30 4.43
N ILE A 149 -7.44 -21.41 4.84
CA ILE A 149 -7.09 -20.04 5.26
C ILE A 149 -6.10 -20.03 6.42
N GLN A 150 -6.18 -21.00 7.34
CA GLN A 150 -5.22 -21.15 8.43
C GLN A 150 -3.81 -21.50 7.92
N SER A 151 -3.71 -22.39 6.93
CA SER A 151 -2.41 -22.73 6.32
C SER A 151 -1.79 -21.54 5.62
N LEU A 152 -2.60 -20.71 4.96
CA LEU A 152 -2.14 -19.46 4.35
C LEU A 152 -1.71 -18.44 5.42
N ALA A 153 -2.43 -18.35 6.54
CA ALA A 153 -2.06 -17.50 7.66
C ALA A 153 -0.72 -17.91 8.28
N ASP A 154 -0.52 -19.20 8.50
CA ASP A 154 0.73 -19.75 9.04
C ASP A 154 1.91 -19.52 8.08
N LEU A 155 1.67 -19.68 6.77
CA LEU A 155 2.68 -19.42 5.73
C LEU A 155 3.02 -17.93 5.60
N CYS A 156 2.02 -17.05 5.75
CA CYS A 156 2.19 -15.60 5.70
C CYS A 156 2.95 -15.07 6.93
N GLY A 157 2.68 -15.65 8.11
CA GLY A 157 3.38 -15.33 9.36
C GLY A 157 3.08 -13.94 9.94
N THR A 158 1.99 -13.30 9.51
CA THR A 158 1.54 -11.98 10.01
C THR A 158 0.03 -11.85 9.91
N THR A 159 -0.57 -11.03 10.77
CA THR A 159 -1.98 -10.62 10.70
C THR A 159 -2.16 -9.21 10.12
N SER A 160 -1.08 -8.43 9.97
CA SER A 160 -1.09 -7.16 9.23
C SER A 160 -0.72 -7.43 7.77
N ILE A 161 -1.72 -7.76 6.95
CA ILE A 161 -1.54 -8.23 5.58
C ILE A 161 -1.41 -7.05 4.61
N TRP A 162 -0.29 -6.98 3.90
CA TRP A 162 -0.07 -6.06 2.78
C TRP A 162 -0.09 -6.82 1.45
N THR A 163 -0.33 -6.13 0.34
CA THR A 163 -0.44 -6.76 -0.99
C THR A 163 0.83 -7.51 -1.36
N VAL A 164 2.00 -7.02 -0.94
CA VAL A 164 3.27 -7.72 -1.14
C VAL A 164 3.32 -9.07 -0.41
N ASP A 165 2.68 -9.20 0.76
CA ASP A 165 2.58 -10.50 1.47
C ASP A 165 1.75 -11.49 0.63
N LEU A 166 0.63 -11.04 0.06
CA LEU A 166 -0.19 -11.84 -0.84
C LEU A 166 0.56 -12.25 -2.13
N ALA A 167 1.40 -11.35 -2.66
CA ALA A 167 2.27 -11.65 -3.79
C ALA A 167 3.25 -12.79 -3.47
N TYR A 168 3.85 -12.77 -2.28
CA TYR A 168 4.73 -13.85 -1.81
C TYR A 168 3.98 -15.18 -1.63
N LEU A 169 2.75 -15.14 -1.12
CA LEU A 169 1.89 -16.33 -1.04
C LEU A 169 1.65 -16.91 -2.44
N LEU A 170 1.15 -16.11 -3.40
CA LEU A 170 0.93 -16.56 -4.78
C LEU A 170 2.20 -17.11 -5.42
N GLN A 171 3.35 -16.46 -5.21
CA GLN A 171 4.65 -16.90 -5.70
C GLN A 171 5.06 -18.27 -5.12
N SER A 172 4.78 -18.52 -3.83
CA SER A 172 5.09 -19.81 -3.19
C SER A 172 4.34 -20.99 -3.81
N PHE A 173 3.16 -20.74 -4.37
CA PHE A 173 2.36 -21.70 -5.13
C PHE A 173 2.67 -21.70 -6.62
N SER A 174 3.69 -20.97 -7.06
CA SER A 174 4.07 -20.83 -8.48
C SER A 174 2.94 -20.30 -9.38
N VAL A 175 2.05 -19.47 -8.81
CA VAL A 175 0.99 -18.80 -9.58
C VAL A 175 1.63 -17.73 -10.48
N SER A 176 1.17 -17.64 -11.72
CA SER A 176 1.62 -16.58 -12.65
C SER A 176 0.79 -15.32 -12.44
N PHE A 177 1.44 -14.22 -12.03
CA PHE A 177 0.76 -12.94 -11.81
C PHE A 177 1.68 -11.75 -12.12
N SER A 178 1.10 -10.55 -12.17
CA SER A 178 1.81 -9.27 -12.16
C SER A 178 1.25 -8.38 -11.07
N TYR A 179 2.12 -7.78 -10.26
CA TYR A 179 1.76 -6.88 -9.18
C TYR A 179 1.90 -5.43 -9.66
N PHE A 180 0.81 -4.67 -9.67
CA PHE A 180 0.78 -3.24 -9.96
C PHE A 180 0.50 -2.44 -8.69
N THR A 181 1.22 -1.34 -8.53
CA THR A 181 1.10 -0.43 -7.40
C THR A 181 1.61 0.95 -7.80
N VAL A 182 1.19 2.03 -7.15
CA VAL A 182 1.82 3.37 -7.31
C VAL A 182 2.87 3.67 -6.24
N THR A 183 3.01 2.80 -5.24
CA THR A 183 3.92 2.98 -4.11
C THR A 183 4.83 1.77 -3.96
N PHE A 184 6.14 2.00 -3.88
CA PHE A 184 7.10 0.93 -3.62
C PHE A 184 7.53 0.98 -2.15
N GLY A 185 7.12 -0.01 -1.37
CA GLY A 185 7.26 -0.01 0.09
C GLY A 185 5.96 0.41 0.79
N ALA A 186 6.05 0.68 2.09
CA ALA A 186 4.92 1.22 2.85
C ALA A 186 5.03 2.75 2.96
N ASP A 187 3.96 3.49 2.64
CA ASP A 187 3.97 4.96 2.75
C ASP A 187 3.88 5.40 4.23
N PRO A 188 4.89 6.11 4.79
CA PRO A 188 4.82 6.64 6.15
C PRO A 188 3.67 7.64 6.38
N ASN A 189 3.15 8.25 5.31
CA ASN A 189 2.04 9.20 5.38
C ASN A 189 0.72 8.52 5.79
N TYR A 190 0.62 7.19 5.70
CA TYR A 190 -0.54 6.43 6.18
C TYR A 190 -0.74 6.48 7.69
N SER A 191 0.21 7.04 8.44
CA SER A 191 0.05 7.33 9.86
C SER A 191 -1.14 8.25 10.20
N VAL A 192 -1.69 8.97 9.22
CA VAL A 192 -2.90 9.78 9.38
C VAL A 192 -4.18 8.94 9.41
N GLU A 193 -4.17 7.76 8.77
CA GLU A 193 -5.31 6.85 8.74
C GLU A 193 -5.31 5.97 9.99
N SER A 194 -6.47 5.88 10.66
CA SER A 194 -6.61 5.07 11.87
C SER A 194 -6.34 3.59 11.61
N PHE A 195 -6.62 3.12 10.39
CA PHE A 195 -6.40 1.74 9.96
C PHE A 195 -4.93 1.30 10.07
N TYR A 196 -3.99 2.15 9.65
CA TYR A 196 -2.56 1.79 9.64
C TYR A 196 -1.84 2.14 10.95
N LYS A 197 -2.38 3.07 11.74
CA LYS A 197 -1.67 3.78 12.80
C LYS A 197 -0.96 2.89 13.84
N GLU A 198 -1.54 1.74 14.19
CA GLU A 198 -1.01 0.87 15.24
C GLU A 198 0.19 0.04 14.78
N GLU A 199 0.10 -0.56 13.58
CA GLU A 199 1.12 -1.49 13.06
C GLU A 199 2.13 -0.85 12.10
N LEU A 200 1.86 0.37 11.60
CA LEU A 200 2.67 1.00 10.54
C LEU A 200 4.15 1.07 10.86
N ALA A 201 4.55 1.32 12.11
CA ALA A 201 5.96 1.41 12.48
C ALA A 201 6.71 0.08 12.27
N ASN A 202 6.06 -1.05 12.57
CA ASN A 202 6.62 -2.38 12.33
C ASN A 202 6.56 -2.72 10.84
N ASP A 203 5.44 -2.38 10.20
CA ASP A 203 5.17 -2.68 8.81
C ASP A 203 6.10 -1.93 7.85
N LEU A 204 6.45 -0.67 8.13
CA LEU A 204 7.41 0.10 7.33
C LEU A 204 8.69 -0.69 7.09
N VAL A 205 9.29 -1.23 8.15
CA VAL A 205 10.54 -1.98 8.05
C VAL A 205 10.35 -3.32 7.36
N ARG A 206 9.23 -4.00 7.63
CA ARG A 206 8.94 -5.34 7.09
C ARG A 206 8.59 -5.29 5.59
N VAL A 207 7.64 -4.43 5.23
CA VAL A 207 7.13 -4.25 3.87
C VAL A 207 8.24 -3.75 2.95
N ASP A 208 9.04 -2.76 3.36
CA ASP A 208 10.17 -2.29 2.56
C ASP A 208 11.19 -3.41 2.27
N LYS A 209 11.45 -4.29 3.26
CA LYS A 209 12.33 -5.45 3.07
C LYS A 209 11.72 -6.49 2.13
N LEU A 210 10.41 -6.69 2.14
CA LEU A 210 9.72 -7.59 1.22
C LEU A 210 9.81 -7.07 -0.21
N PHE A 211 9.54 -5.78 -0.43
CA PHE A 211 9.70 -5.14 -1.72
C PHE A 211 11.15 -5.22 -2.24
N GLN A 212 12.15 -5.03 -1.38
CA GLN A 212 13.57 -5.20 -1.71
C GLN A 212 13.92 -6.61 -2.21
N LYS A 213 13.30 -7.64 -1.62
CA LYS A 213 13.56 -9.05 -1.94
C LYS A 213 12.66 -9.60 -3.06
N ALA A 214 11.64 -8.84 -3.48
CA ALA A 214 10.61 -9.34 -4.39
C ALA A 214 11.17 -9.73 -5.75
N VAL A 215 12.08 -8.92 -6.30
CA VAL A 215 12.73 -9.17 -7.59
C VAL A 215 13.54 -10.47 -7.56
N ASP A 216 14.36 -10.65 -6.51
CA ASP A 216 15.16 -11.88 -6.32
C ASP A 216 14.27 -13.11 -6.09
N ALA A 217 13.07 -12.93 -5.54
CA ALA A 217 12.07 -13.97 -5.38
C ALA A 217 11.27 -14.28 -6.67
N GLY A 218 11.55 -13.57 -7.77
CA GLY A 218 10.87 -13.74 -9.05
C GLY A 218 9.50 -13.06 -9.14
N ILE A 219 9.16 -12.18 -8.20
CA ILE A 219 7.91 -11.44 -8.20
C ILE A 219 8.05 -10.22 -9.12
N LYS A 220 7.18 -10.16 -10.13
CA LYS A 220 7.13 -9.06 -11.09
C LYS A 220 6.27 -7.92 -10.56
N ILE A 221 6.92 -6.83 -10.15
CA ILE A 221 6.26 -5.60 -9.66
C ILE A 221 6.40 -4.47 -10.68
N GLU A 222 5.30 -3.80 -10.99
CA GLU A 222 5.21 -2.66 -11.89
C GLU A 222 4.70 -1.43 -11.13
N CYS A 223 5.57 -0.44 -10.93
CA CYS A 223 5.20 0.82 -10.28
C CYS A 223 4.49 1.75 -11.27
N ARG A 224 3.17 1.59 -11.42
CA ARG A 224 2.29 2.42 -12.26
C ARG A 224 0.82 2.22 -11.88
N SER A 225 0.02 3.24 -12.14
CA SER A 225 -1.45 3.11 -12.14
C SER A 225 -1.92 2.34 -13.39
N ILE A 226 -2.96 1.53 -13.23
CA ILE A 226 -3.74 0.93 -14.33
C ILE A 226 -5.04 1.71 -14.46
N SER A 227 -5.49 2.03 -15.66
CA SER A 227 -6.81 2.66 -15.88
C SER A 227 -7.97 1.66 -15.77
N LYS A 228 -9.18 2.12 -15.43
CA LYS A 228 -10.37 1.23 -15.41
C LYS A 228 -10.65 0.60 -16.77
N GLU A 229 -10.34 1.29 -17.87
CA GLU A 229 -10.46 0.78 -19.24
C GLU A 229 -9.48 -0.39 -19.47
N GLU A 230 -8.25 -0.29 -18.96
CA GLU A 230 -7.29 -1.39 -19.01
C GLU A 230 -7.75 -2.58 -18.17
N ILE A 231 -8.26 -2.37 -16.96
CA ILE A 231 -8.82 -3.46 -16.13
C ILE A 231 -9.99 -4.12 -16.86
N SER A 232 -10.88 -3.33 -17.45
CA SER A 232 -12.03 -3.83 -18.23
C SER A 232 -11.58 -4.72 -19.37
N LEU A 233 -10.60 -4.27 -20.18
CA LEU A 233 -10.06 -5.06 -21.29
C LEU A 233 -9.36 -6.34 -20.81
N LEU A 234 -8.64 -6.28 -19.68
CA LEU A 234 -8.02 -7.45 -19.07
C LEU A 234 -9.07 -8.47 -18.63
N MET A 235 -10.17 -8.04 -18.01
CA MET A 235 -11.26 -8.95 -17.63
C MET A 235 -11.99 -9.52 -18.85
N LEU A 236 -12.25 -8.71 -19.87
CA LEU A 236 -12.88 -9.13 -21.13
C LEU A 236 -12.05 -10.16 -21.91
N SER A 237 -10.73 -10.20 -21.70
CA SER A 237 -9.88 -11.23 -22.32
C SER A 237 -10.19 -12.65 -21.83
N GLY A 238 -10.82 -12.81 -20.66
CA GLY A 238 -11.21 -14.10 -20.10
C GLY A 238 -10.05 -14.98 -19.60
N ILE A 239 -8.82 -14.46 -19.58
CA ILE A 239 -7.63 -15.17 -19.12
C ILE A 239 -7.05 -14.60 -17.82
N TYR A 240 -7.64 -13.54 -17.28
CA TYR A 240 -7.18 -12.87 -16.07
C TYR A 240 -8.30 -12.71 -15.04
N VAL A 241 -7.92 -12.82 -13.78
CA VAL A 241 -8.66 -12.33 -12.61
C VAL A 241 -7.74 -11.42 -11.80
N ALA A 242 -8.30 -10.57 -10.93
CA ALA A 242 -7.48 -9.62 -10.18
C ALA A 242 -7.85 -9.60 -8.69
N ILE A 243 -6.86 -9.69 -7.80
CA ILE A 243 -7.04 -9.28 -6.41
C ILE A 243 -6.79 -7.78 -6.34
N VAL A 244 -7.73 -7.02 -5.78
CA VAL A 244 -7.67 -5.55 -5.75
C VAL A 244 -7.85 -5.08 -4.32
N LEU A 245 -6.96 -4.20 -3.86
CA LEU A 245 -7.13 -3.47 -2.60
C LEU A 245 -8.07 -2.27 -2.83
N VAL A 246 -9.09 -2.16 -2.00
CA VAL A 246 -10.09 -1.10 -2.08
C VAL A 246 -10.38 -0.50 -0.71
N ASP A 247 -10.88 0.72 -0.68
CA ASP A 247 -11.57 1.25 0.50
C ASP A 247 -12.98 0.63 0.60
N GLN A 248 -13.20 -0.16 1.66
CA GLN A 248 -14.45 -0.87 1.90
C GLN A 248 -15.67 0.07 2.02
N HIS A 249 -15.49 1.26 2.59
CA HIS A 249 -16.59 2.21 2.75
C HIS A 249 -17.03 2.80 1.41
N ARG A 250 -16.07 3.08 0.52
CA ARG A 250 -16.37 3.55 -0.84
C ARG A 250 -17.04 2.48 -1.68
N LEU A 251 -16.57 1.24 -1.56
CA LEU A 251 -17.16 0.10 -2.26
C LEU A 251 -18.63 -0.11 -1.82
N SER A 252 -18.90 -0.05 -0.52
CA SER A 252 -20.24 -0.27 0.06
C SER A 252 -21.21 0.89 -0.14
N ARG A 253 -20.75 2.15 -0.10
CA ARG A 253 -21.62 3.33 -0.28
C ARG A 253 -22.24 3.42 -1.68
N SER A 254 -21.52 2.97 -2.71
CA SER A 254 -22.07 2.94 -4.07
C SER A 254 -23.28 2.01 -4.21
N TRP A 255 -23.48 1.03 -3.31
CA TRP A 255 -24.69 0.21 -3.28
C TRP A 255 -25.91 0.94 -2.72
N LEU A 256 -25.68 1.92 -1.84
CA LEU A 256 -26.74 2.67 -1.16
C LEU A 256 -27.18 3.90 -1.95
N GLU A 257 -26.29 4.51 -2.73
CA GLU A 257 -26.61 5.68 -3.57
C GLU A 257 -27.53 5.34 -4.76
N ASP A 258 -27.56 4.08 -5.24
CA ASP A 258 -28.52 3.63 -6.27
C ASP A 258 -29.98 3.53 -5.75
N VAL A 259 -30.21 3.65 -4.42
CA VAL A 259 -31.55 3.52 -3.80
C VAL A 259 -32.06 4.84 -3.21
N LEU A 260 -31.20 5.81 -2.89
CA LEU A 260 -31.60 7.07 -2.26
C LEU A 260 -30.83 8.28 -2.83
N VAL A 261 -31.57 9.22 -3.42
CA VAL A 261 -31.07 10.59 -3.65
C VAL A 261 -30.90 11.25 -2.28
N SER A 262 -29.66 11.40 -1.78
CA SER A 262 -29.41 12.34 -0.68
C SER A 262 -27.98 12.84 -0.63
N GLY A 263 -27.81 14.11 -0.98
CA GLY A 263 -26.66 14.90 -0.59
C GLY A 263 -26.65 15.12 0.92
N ILE A 264 -25.68 14.52 1.59
CA ILE A 264 -24.91 15.05 2.73
C ILE A 264 -23.58 14.31 2.60
N CYS A 265 -22.52 15.02 2.19
CA CYS A 265 -21.16 14.49 2.19
C CYS A 265 -20.73 14.25 3.64
N ASP A 266 -21.04 13.06 4.16
CA ASP A 266 -20.50 12.60 5.42
C ASP A 266 -18.99 12.41 5.24
N SER A 267 -18.24 13.39 5.71
CA SER A 267 -16.82 13.61 5.43
C SER A 267 -15.94 12.94 6.49
N SER A 268 -16.39 11.82 7.06
CA SER A 268 -15.75 11.22 8.24
C SER A 268 -15.78 9.69 8.30
N SER A 269 -15.94 8.97 7.18
CA SER A 269 -15.58 7.55 7.19
C SER A 269 -14.06 7.43 7.07
N SER A 270 -13.40 7.00 8.14
CA SER A 270 -11.98 6.63 8.11
C SER A 270 -11.76 5.53 7.07
N TYR A 271 -10.66 5.60 6.34
CA TYR A 271 -10.28 4.54 5.39
C TYR A 271 -10.29 3.17 6.07
N THR A 272 -10.82 2.17 5.38
CA THR A 272 -10.72 0.75 5.78
C THR A 272 -10.28 -0.06 4.57
N GLY A 273 -9.04 -0.55 4.59
CA GLY A 273 -8.50 -1.37 3.51
C GLY A 273 -9.17 -2.75 3.47
N HIS A 274 -9.55 -3.18 2.27
CA HIS A 274 -10.21 -4.46 2.05
C HIS A 274 -9.84 -5.07 0.70
N TYR A 275 -9.57 -6.38 0.65
CA TYR A 275 -9.26 -7.08 -0.59
C TYR A 275 -10.50 -7.76 -1.17
N ILE A 276 -10.66 -7.65 -2.48
CA ILE A 276 -11.70 -8.33 -3.26
C ILE A 276 -11.08 -9.00 -4.48
N VAL A 277 -11.81 -9.94 -5.10
CA VAL A 277 -11.43 -10.54 -6.39
C VAL A 277 -12.35 -10.02 -7.48
N VAL A 278 -11.79 -9.44 -8.54
CA VAL A 278 -12.51 -9.09 -9.77
C VAL A 278 -12.44 -10.28 -10.73
N CYS A 279 -13.61 -10.75 -11.16
CA CYS A 279 -13.79 -12.01 -11.88
C CYS A 279 -14.24 -11.84 -13.33
N GLY A 280 -14.63 -10.63 -13.71
CA GLY A 280 -15.15 -10.37 -15.03
C GLY A 280 -15.72 -8.98 -15.19
N TYR A 281 -16.14 -8.67 -16.40
CA TYR A 281 -16.67 -7.35 -16.76
C TYR A 281 -17.78 -7.48 -17.81
N ASP A 282 -18.78 -6.62 -17.70
CA ASP A 282 -19.86 -6.41 -18.65
C ASP A 282 -19.80 -4.98 -19.19
N ALA A 283 -19.45 -4.85 -20.46
CA ALA A 283 -19.33 -3.58 -21.15
C ALA A 283 -20.69 -2.94 -21.50
N ASP A 284 -21.78 -3.71 -21.53
CA ASP A 284 -23.13 -3.18 -21.76
C ASP A 284 -23.67 -2.50 -20.49
N ALA A 285 -23.41 -3.11 -19.33
CA ALA A 285 -23.81 -2.56 -18.04
C ALA A 285 -22.79 -1.61 -17.41
N ASP A 286 -21.55 -1.56 -17.93
CA ASP A 286 -20.39 -0.89 -17.30
C ASP A 286 -20.15 -1.40 -15.86
N GLN A 287 -20.22 -2.72 -15.68
CA GLN A 287 -20.15 -3.37 -14.37
C GLN A 287 -19.10 -4.47 -14.31
N PHE A 288 -18.35 -4.49 -13.21
CA PHE A 288 -17.49 -5.61 -12.83
C PHE A 288 -18.28 -6.60 -11.98
N GLU A 289 -18.01 -7.89 -12.18
CA GLU A 289 -18.41 -8.91 -11.22
C GLU A 289 -17.24 -9.21 -10.28
N ILE A 290 -17.53 -9.24 -8.98
CA ILE A 290 -16.53 -9.47 -7.94
C ILE A 290 -16.95 -10.61 -7.00
N ARG A 291 -15.95 -11.13 -6.29
CA ARG A 291 -16.09 -11.91 -5.06
C ARG A 291 -15.58 -11.07 -3.90
N ASP A 292 -16.46 -10.76 -2.98
CA ASP A 292 -16.15 -9.99 -1.77
C ASP A 292 -16.15 -10.94 -0.56
N PRO A 293 -14.99 -11.19 0.09
CA PRO A 293 -14.90 -12.04 1.28
C PRO A 293 -15.80 -11.59 2.45
N ALA A 294 -16.10 -10.31 2.55
CA ALA A 294 -16.95 -9.74 3.60
C ALA A 294 -18.45 -9.81 3.26
N SER A 295 -18.80 -10.11 2.01
CA SER A 295 -20.19 -10.17 1.56
C SER A 295 -20.82 -11.54 1.80
N SER A 296 -22.11 -11.54 2.15
CA SER A 296 -22.94 -12.76 2.16
C SER A 296 -23.35 -13.21 0.76
N SER A 297 -23.28 -12.30 -0.22
CA SER A 297 -23.63 -12.59 -1.61
C SER A 297 -22.43 -13.14 -2.36
N LYS A 298 -22.59 -14.31 -2.96
CA LYS A 298 -21.52 -14.97 -3.73
C LYS A 298 -21.12 -14.19 -4.98
N HIS A 299 -22.08 -13.54 -5.63
CA HIS A 299 -21.89 -12.77 -6.84
C HIS A 299 -22.32 -11.34 -6.56
N VAL A 300 -21.39 -10.41 -6.72
CA VAL A 300 -21.63 -8.99 -6.54
C VAL A 300 -21.29 -8.30 -7.85
N ARG A 301 -22.14 -7.37 -8.29
CA ARG A 301 -21.85 -6.47 -9.41
C ARG A 301 -21.68 -5.04 -8.92
N ILE A 302 -20.65 -4.37 -9.40
CA ILE A 302 -20.35 -2.97 -9.09
C ILE A 302 -20.02 -2.22 -10.37
N SER A 303 -20.34 -0.93 -10.44
CA SER A 303 -20.00 -0.11 -11.61
C SER A 303 -18.47 0.06 -11.74
N SER A 304 -17.99 0.28 -12.97
CA SER A 304 -16.57 0.56 -13.21
C SER A 304 -16.07 1.78 -12.44
N LYS A 305 -16.93 2.80 -12.32
CA LYS A 305 -16.67 4.01 -11.53
C LYS A 305 -16.52 3.68 -10.04
N CYS A 306 -17.43 2.89 -9.47
CA CYS A 306 -17.36 2.49 -8.06
C CYS A 306 -16.03 1.79 -7.74
N LEU A 307 -15.63 0.81 -8.56
CA LEU A 307 -14.36 0.12 -8.39
C LEU A 307 -13.17 1.09 -8.50
N ASP A 308 -13.16 1.98 -9.49
CA ASP A 308 -12.07 2.93 -9.71
C ASP A 308 -11.94 3.93 -8.56
N ASP A 309 -13.06 4.46 -8.06
CA ASP A 309 -13.11 5.40 -6.94
C ASP A 309 -12.66 4.74 -5.62
N ALA A 310 -13.02 3.46 -5.40
CA ALA A 310 -12.67 2.73 -4.19
C ALA A 310 -11.19 2.31 -4.16
N ARG A 311 -10.63 1.87 -5.30
CA ARG A 311 -9.23 1.40 -5.40
C ARG A 311 -8.20 2.54 -5.54
N LYS A 312 -8.63 3.76 -5.86
CA LYS A 312 -7.76 4.95 -5.96
C LYS A 312 -7.79 5.81 -4.71
N CYS A 313 -8.48 5.36 -3.66
CA CYS A 313 -8.52 6.08 -2.40
C CYS A 313 -7.13 6.10 -1.76
N PHE A 314 -6.80 7.20 -1.08
CA PHE A 314 -5.61 7.27 -0.24
C PHE A 314 -5.58 6.09 0.74
N GLY A 315 -4.44 5.43 0.88
CA GLY A 315 -4.29 4.20 1.67
C GLY A 315 -4.24 2.91 0.84
N THR A 316 -4.74 2.90 -0.40
CA THR A 316 -4.82 1.67 -1.21
C THR A 316 -3.61 1.38 -2.09
N ASP A 317 -2.73 2.37 -2.30
CA ASP A 317 -1.61 2.30 -3.25
C ASP A 317 -1.98 1.89 -4.69
N GLU A 318 -3.27 1.92 -5.04
CA GLU A 318 -3.81 1.33 -6.27
C GLU A 318 -3.37 -0.13 -6.50
N ASP A 319 -3.20 -0.88 -5.41
CA ASP A 319 -2.64 -2.22 -5.42
C ASP A 319 -3.55 -3.23 -6.16
N ILE A 320 -2.97 -3.87 -7.18
CA ILE A 320 -3.63 -4.90 -8.00
C ILE A 320 -2.67 -6.07 -8.24
N LEU A 321 -3.10 -7.28 -7.87
CA LEU A 321 -2.46 -8.53 -8.28
C LEU A 321 -3.25 -9.13 -9.44
N LEU A 322 -2.76 -8.94 -10.66
CA LEU A 322 -3.37 -9.50 -11.87
C LEU A 322 -2.86 -10.92 -12.08
N VAL A 323 -3.74 -11.90 -11.90
CA VAL A 323 -3.42 -13.33 -11.97
C VAL A 323 -3.78 -13.89 -13.34
N SER A 324 -2.83 -14.55 -13.99
CA SER A 324 -3.04 -15.26 -15.25
C SER A 324 -3.59 -16.66 -14.99
N LEU A 325 -4.67 -17.00 -15.69
CA LEU A 325 -5.28 -18.33 -15.68
C LEU A 325 -4.82 -19.20 -16.85
N GLU A 326 -3.90 -18.71 -17.68
CA GLU A 326 -3.28 -19.54 -18.71
C GLU A 326 -2.59 -20.72 -18.03
N LYS A 327 -3.13 -21.93 -18.24
CA LYS A 327 -2.50 -23.15 -17.76
C LYS A 327 -1.08 -23.16 -18.29
N SER A 328 -0.09 -23.14 -17.40
CA SER A 328 1.31 -23.32 -17.77
C SER A 328 1.40 -24.59 -18.60
N GLY A 329 1.55 -24.42 -19.91
CA GLY A 329 1.77 -25.48 -20.88
C GLY A 329 3.16 -26.06 -20.72
N LYS A 330 3.55 -26.50 -19.51
CA LYS A 330 4.58 -27.51 -19.39
C LYS A 330 3.97 -28.78 -19.96
N LEU A 331 4.29 -29.02 -21.24
CA LEU A 331 4.24 -30.32 -21.89
C LEU A 331 4.63 -31.36 -20.84
N ARG A 332 3.67 -32.14 -20.35
CA ARG A 332 3.95 -33.29 -19.48
C ARG A 332 4.75 -34.26 -20.34
N ILE A 333 6.07 -34.13 -20.34
CA ILE A 333 6.96 -35.20 -20.78
C ILE A 333 6.58 -36.37 -19.87
N PRO A 334 6.10 -37.51 -20.40
CA PRO A 334 5.81 -38.67 -19.58
C PRO A 334 7.11 -39.04 -18.87
N SER A 335 7.07 -39.07 -17.54
CA SER A 335 8.14 -39.67 -16.74
C SER A 335 8.41 -41.08 -17.28
N PRO A 336 9.67 -41.51 -17.39
CA PRO A 336 9.99 -42.86 -17.84
C PRO A 336 9.30 -43.82 -16.86
N ARG A 337 8.43 -44.68 -17.38
CA ARG A 337 7.86 -45.78 -16.60
C ARG A 337 9.03 -46.64 -16.13
N LEU A 338 9.28 -46.67 -14.81
CA LEU A 338 10.04 -47.76 -14.22
C LEU A 338 9.21 -49.03 -14.44
N SER A 339 9.70 -49.91 -15.32
CA SER A 339 9.17 -51.26 -15.49
C SER A 339 9.32 -52.05 -14.18
N PRO A 340 8.29 -52.77 -13.72
CA PRO A 340 8.39 -53.63 -12.56
C PRO A 340 9.03 -54.97 -12.94
N ASN A 341 9.95 -55.41 -12.08
CA ASN A 341 10.37 -56.80 -11.85
C ASN A 341 11.08 -57.54 -12.98
N VAL A 342 12.43 -57.56 -12.91
CA VAL A 342 13.21 -58.72 -13.33
C VAL A 342 13.26 -59.67 -12.13
N ASN A 343 12.59 -60.81 -12.28
CA ASN A 343 12.70 -61.95 -11.39
C ASN A 343 14.11 -62.53 -11.51
N ILE A 344 14.79 -62.69 -10.39
CA ILE A 344 15.95 -63.56 -10.26
C ILE A 344 15.37 -64.98 -10.13
N ASP A 345 15.70 -65.87 -11.06
CA ASP A 345 16.02 -67.29 -10.80
C ASP A 345 16.30 -68.05 -12.12
N CYS A 346 17.45 -68.74 -12.10
CA CYS A 346 17.97 -69.78 -13.01
C CYS A 346 18.43 -69.40 -14.43
#